data_AF-A0A239LS54-F1
#
_entry.id   AF-A0A239LS54-F1
#
_cell.length_a   1.000
_cell.length_b   1.000
_cell.length_c   1.000
_cell.angle_alpha   90.00
_cell.angle_beta   90.00
_cell.angle_gamma   90.00
#
_symmetry.space_group_name_H-M   'P 1'
#
loop_
_entity.id
_entity.type
_entity.pdbx_description
1 polymer ?
#
loop_
_entity_poly.entity_id
_entity_poly.type
_entity_poly.pdbx_seq_one_letter_code
_entity_poly.pdbx_strand_id
1 'polypeptide(L)' 'MSDDGLLTNEQLYEITRKKRAHCQHAWFLKTFGVDLPRNNERVIISRDLFENLQAKRAGLLAAPVASDRPKMHLVRKSA' A
#
# COMPACT_ATOMS: atom_id res chain seq x y z
N MET A 1 5.80 7.26 -22.86
CA MET A 1 5.96 8.59 -22.25
C MET A 1 5.06 8.60 -21.02
N SER A 2 5.58 8.27 -19.84
CA SER A 2 4.76 8.20 -18.63
C SER A 2 4.77 9.57 -17.97
N ASP A 3 3.74 10.34 -18.30
CA ASP A 3 3.43 11.65 -17.73
C ASP A 3 3.12 11.47 -16.23
N ASP A 4 3.97 12.06 -15.40
CA ASP A 4 3.96 12.17 -13.94
C ASP A 4 2.92 11.29 -13.20
N GLY A 5 3.26 10.03 -12.92
CA GLY A 5 2.36 9.02 -12.31
C GLY A 5 1.84 9.34 -10.90
N LEU A 6 1.99 10.57 -10.41
CA LEU A 6 1.49 11.09 -9.15
C LEU A 6 0.00 11.46 -9.24
N LEU A 7 -0.74 11.20 -8.17
CA LEU A 7 -2.13 11.62 -8.07
C LEU A 7 -2.24 13.15 -7.99
N THR A 8 -3.12 13.71 -8.82
CA THR A 8 -3.46 15.14 -8.76
C THR A 8 -4.32 15.44 -7.53
N ASN A 9 -4.44 16.72 -7.16
CA ASN A 9 -5.27 17.12 -6.02
C ASN A 9 -6.75 16.77 -6.25
N GLU A 10 -7.24 16.88 -7.48
CA GLU A 10 -8.60 16.48 -7.86
C GLU A 10 -8.81 14.97 -7.67
N GLN A 11 -7.88 14.14 -8.13
CA GLN A 11 -7.95 12.69 -7.94
C GLN A 11 -7.89 12.32 -6.45
N LEU A 12 -7.02 12.98 -5.67
CA LEU A 12 -6.96 12.80 -4.22
C LEU A 12 -8.26 13.23 -3.54
N TYR A 13 -8.92 14.27 -4.02
CA TYR A 13 -10.23 14.67 -3.53
C TYR A 13 -11.31 13.66 -3.87
N GLU A 14 -11.33 13.10 -5.08
CA GLU A 14 -12.30 12.06 -5.43
C GLU A 14 -12.13 10.78 -4.58
N ILE A 15 -10.89 10.40 -4.27
CA ILE A 15 -10.56 9.22 -3.45
C ILE A 15 -10.89 9.47 -1.96
N THR A 16 -10.38 10.57 -1.40
CA THR A 16 -10.40 10.81 0.05
C THR A 16 -11.59 11.65 0.50
N ARG A 17 -12.22 12.40 -0.42
CA ARG A 17 -13.18 13.48 -0.16
C ARG A 17 -12.62 14.56 0.77
N LYS A 18 -11.30 14.76 0.79
CA LYS A 18 -10.60 15.78 1.60
C LYS A 18 -9.82 16.75 0.72
N LYS A 19 -9.99 18.06 0.99
CA LYS A 19 -9.30 19.14 0.25
C LYS A 19 -7.94 19.53 0.85
N ARG A 20 -7.74 19.32 2.15
CA ARG A 20 -6.52 19.76 2.86
C ARG A 20 -5.50 18.62 2.94
N ALA A 21 -4.23 18.91 2.66
CA ALA A 21 -3.14 17.94 2.66
C ALA A 21 -3.03 17.12 3.97
N HIS A 22 -3.15 17.77 5.13
CA HIS A 22 -3.09 17.07 6.43
C HIS A 22 -4.30 16.15 6.64
N CYS A 23 -5.48 16.49 6.12
CA CYS A 23 -6.65 15.62 6.18
C CYS A 23 -6.52 14.43 5.23
N GLN A 24 -5.98 14.65 4.03
CA GLN A 24 -5.67 13.57 3.08
C GLN A 24 -4.68 12.58 3.70
N HIS A 25 -3.61 13.11 4.31
CA HIS A 25 -2.61 12.32 5.04
C HIS A 25 -3.23 11.48 6.16
N ALA A 26 -4.00 12.11 7.05
CA ALA A 26 -4.68 11.42 8.14
C ALA A 26 -5.66 10.35 7.64
N TRP A 27 -6.27 10.56 6.47
CA TRP A 27 -7.13 9.55 5.84
C TRP A 27 -6.31 8.32 5.39
N PHE A 28 -5.17 8.50 4.71
CA PHE A 28 -4.31 7.39 4.32
C PHE A 28 -3.77 6.61 5.51
N LEU A 29 -3.36 7.31 6.58
CA LEU A 29 -2.93 6.68 7.82
C LEU A 29 -4.06 5.88 8.46
N LYS A 30 -5.29 6.41 8.51
CA LYS A 30 -6.45 5.71 9.09
C LYS A 30 -6.91 4.53 8.23
N THR A 31 -6.86 4.66 6.91
CA THR A 31 -7.43 3.68 5.98
C THR A 31 -6.47 2.54 5.66
N PHE A 32 -5.18 2.83 5.54
CA PHE A 32 -4.16 1.86 5.15
C PHE A 32 -3.06 1.66 6.20
N GLY A 33 -3.00 2.48 7.25
CA GLY A 33 -1.91 2.44 8.23
C GLY A 33 -0.57 2.96 7.67
N VAL A 34 -0.60 3.71 6.57
CA VAL A 34 0.61 4.19 5.88
C VAL A 34 0.79 5.68 6.09
N ASP A 35 1.97 6.06 6.57
CA ASP A 35 2.42 7.44 6.64
C ASP A 35 3.00 7.85 5.27
N LEU A 36 2.36 8.81 4.60
CA LEU A 36 2.76 9.26 3.26
C LEU A 36 3.38 10.66 3.30
N PRO A 37 4.41 10.93 2.49
CA PRO A 37 4.97 12.26 2.36
C PRO A 37 3.91 13.24 1.82
N ARG A 38 3.95 14.48 2.31
CA ARG A 38 3.04 15.55 1.89
C ARG A 38 3.79 16.84 1.65
N ASN A 39 3.32 17.66 0.72
CA ASN A 39 3.71 19.06 0.60
C ASN A 39 2.61 19.97 1.20
N ASN A 40 2.71 21.28 0.98
CA ASN A 40 1.74 22.24 1.51
C ASN A 40 0.32 22.07 0.94
N GLU A 41 0.19 21.45 -0.24
CA GLU A 41 -1.05 21.42 -1.00
C GLU A 41 -1.72 20.03 -0.97
N ARG A 42 -0.91 18.95 -1.05
CA ARG A 42 -1.41 17.58 -1.17
C ARG A 42 -0.44 16.52 -0.64
N VAL A 43 -0.94 15.30 -0.50
CA VAL A 43 -0.12 14.09 -0.31
C VAL A 43 0.58 13.72 -1.63
N ILE A 44 1.82 13.26 -1.54
CA ILE A 44 2.62 12.82 -2.69
C ILE A 44 2.53 11.30 -2.76
N ILE A 45 1.77 10.78 -3.73
CA ILE A 45 1.57 9.35 -3.94
C ILE A 45 1.30 9.08 -5.42
N SER A 46 1.86 7.99 -5.95
CA SER A 46 1.59 7.55 -7.32
C SER A 46 0.28 6.76 -7.41
N ARG A 47 -0.32 6.77 -8.61
CA ARG A 47 -1.50 5.95 -8.90
C ARG A 47 -1.20 4.46 -8.67
N ASP A 48 -0.06 3.98 -9.16
CA ASP A 48 0.35 2.58 -8.99
C ASP A 48 0.49 2.19 -7.51
N LEU A 49 1.08 3.07 -6.69
CA LEU A 49 1.19 2.81 -5.25
C LEU A 49 -0.19 2.75 -4.60
N PHE A 50 -1.11 3.65 -4.98
CA PHE A 50 -2.48 3.64 -4.48
C PHE A 50 -3.22 2.35 -4.86
N GLU A 51 -3.10 1.91 -6.11
CA GLU A 51 -3.71 0.66 -6.58
C GLU A 51 -3.15 -0.56 -5.83
N ASN A 52 -1.85 -0.58 -5.56
CA ASN A 52 -1.22 -1.61 -4.73
C ASN A 52 -1.74 -1.59 -3.28
N LEU A 53 -1.93 -0.42 -2.67
CA LEU A 53 -2.53 -0.30 -1.34
C LEU A 53 -3.97 -0.84 -1.32
N GLN A 54 -4.74 -0.57 -2.37
CA GLN A 54 -6.10 -1.08 -2.53
C GLN A 54 -6.11 -2.60 -2.70
N ALA A 55 -5.24 -3.15 -3.54
CA ALA A 55 -5.10 -4.58 -3.72
C ALA A 55 -4.66 -5.30 -2.42
N LYS A 56 -3.76 -4.68 -1.64
CA LYS A 56 -3.37 -5.17 -0.31
C LYS A 56 -4.55 -5.19 0.65
N ARG A 57 -5.34 -4.12 0.69
CA ARG A 57 -6.52 -4.02 1.57
C ARG A 57 -7.63 -5.00 1.19
N ALA A 58 -7.81 -5.26 -0.11
CA ALA A 58 -8.74 -6.26 -0.62
C ALA A 58 -8.26 -7.71 -0.43
N GLY A 59 -7.04 -7.93 0.07
CA GLY A 59 -6.44 -9.25 0.21
C GLY A 59 -6.08 -9.91 -1.13
N LEU A 60 -6.08 -9.14 -2.22
CA LEU A 60 -5.75 -9.61 -3.58
C LEU A 60 -4.23 -9.75 -3.77
N LEU A 61 -3.45 -8.93 -3.06
CA LEU A 61 -2.04 -9.23 -2.88
C LEU A 61 -1.97 -10.32 -1.82
N ALA A 62 -1.67 -11.55 -2.26
CA ALA A 62 -1.33 -12.63 -1.36
C ALA A 62 -0.28 -12.08 -0.38
N ALA A 63 -0.67 -11.93 0.90
CA ALA A 63 0.31 -11.76 1.94
C ALA A 63 1.36 -12.86 1.72
N PRO A 64 2.67 -12.59 1.80
CA PRO A 64 3.62 -13.67 1.85
C PRO A 64 3.19 -14.52 3.04
N VAL A 65 2.55 -15.66 2.76
CA VAL A 65 2.32 -16.68 3.76
C VAL A 65 3.72 -16.94 4.30
N ALA A 66 3.96 -16.53 5.54
CA ALA A 66 5.18 -16.91 6.23
C ALA A 66 5.20 -18.43 6.10
N SER A 67 6.08 -18.93 5.23
CA SER A 67 6.16 -20.34 4.91
C SER A 67 6.82 -20.95 6.14
N ASP A 68 6.00 -21.21 7.17
CA ASP A 68 6.33 -22.13 8.26
C ASP A 68 6.31 -23.53 7.63
N ARG A 69 7.24 -23.76 6.70
CA ARG A 69 7.46 -25.09 6.14
C ARG A 69 8.04 -25.89 7.29
N PRO A 70 7.37 -26.96 7.75
CA PRO A 70 7.96 -27.83 8.75
C PRO A 70 9.31 -28.30 8.22
N LYS A 71 10.38 -28.07 9.01
CA LYS A 71 11.73 -28.54 8.67
C LYS A 71 11.68 -30.06 8.51
N MET A 72 11.71 -30.53 7.26
CA MET A 72 11.83 -31.96 6.99
C MET A 72 13.22 -32.43 7.41
N HIS A 73 13.26 -33.29 8.42
CA HIS A 73 14.49 -33.95 8.85
C HIS A 73 14.66 -35.24 8.05
N LEU A 74 15.80 -35.37 7.39
CA LEU A 74 16.16 -36.59 6.66
C LEU A 74 16.38 -37.73 7.66
N VAL A 75 15.46 -38.71 7.68
CA VAL A 75 15.64 -39.94 8.44
C VAL A 75 16.64 -40.81 7.68
N ARG A 76 17.87 -40.92 8.20
CA ARG A 76 18.83 -41.92 7.72
C ARG A 76 18.48 -43.27 8.33
N LYS A 77 18.16 -44.25 7.48
CA LYS A 77 17.95 -45.64 7.89
C LYS A 77 19.30 -46.31 8.05
N SER A 78 19.63 -46.76 9.26
CA SER A 78 20.82 -47.57 9.53
C SER A 78 20.61 -48.99 9.00
N ALA A 79 21.65 -49.54 8.36
CA ALA A 79 21.76 -50.93 7.91
C ALA A 79 22.36 -51.81 9.01
#